data_AF-A0A936MV63-F1
#
_entry.id   AF-A0A936MV63-F1
#
_cell.length_a   1.000
_cell.length_b   1.000
_cell.length_c   1.000
_cell.angle_alpha   90.00
_cell.angle_beta   90.00
_cell.angle_gamma   90.00
#
_symmetry.space_group_name_H-M   'P 1'
#
loop_
_entity.id
_entity.type
_entity.pdbx_description
1 polymer ?
#
loop_
_entity_poly.entity_id
_entity_poly.type
_entity_poly.pdbx_seq_one_letter_code
_entity_poly.pdbx_strand_id
1 'polypeptide(L)'
;MPTVRLPLHIGVDALWRAAWASALLLPGAVLVATSVHLDAAHQARIVLGVIGAVALCIGIALIVYAWSARASDAVFGADGMGIEGGRHGGTTLRWEEIAAARIHADAAGFGHQLKLTTRTGQTLVLADAVDATEIASLESLGQTLKARLGEEPEPLPRRADLACCARCGAPLPPTDQQSISCIACGAPNPVDPRIRERVTMQMAADRTQQATALRIERLLRQPGANMASVTLALAALVSALVWAAVAAAFWIVGSDALDAFAIGVGFFNGWVFTFAMFSFARIALARRRALLLLSTTFGARPPVKPGDAPGCRQCGAPLPVGGSVLVGCIYCGTQSVLGINVRPLLRRVQQHGHSIEKLLGEQAAERSSWIKLGLIGVLATGIGALVLMAQIVVAQEFAEERASCERGVVKACADVGLSYYVGSSVREDKAAAFRYRKRACDGDHAEACRDIAFQLELGIGVPKDREQAKAHYEKACRLGFAKACDERKELDE
;
A
#
# COMPACT_ATOMS: atom_id res chain seq x y z
N MET A 1 -8.45 13.38 -30.81
CA MET A 1 -7.37 13.73 -29.85
C MET A 1 -7.15 12.53 -28.95
N PRO A 2 -5.91 12.18 -28.57
CA PRO A 2 -5.70 11.13 -27.57
C PRO A 2 -6.38 11.55 -26.26
N THR A 3 -7.10 10.62 -25.62
CA THR A 3 -7.76 10.83 -24.32
C THR A 3 -6.68 11.06 -23.28
N VAL A 4 -6.53 12.31 -22.83
CA VAL A 4 -5.56 12.67 -21.79
C VAL A 4 -6.16 12.27 -20.45
N ARG A 5 -5.42 11.46 -19.69
CA ARG A 5 -5.75 11.10 -18.31
C ARG A 5 -4.91 11.92 -17.36
N LEU A 6 -5.57 12.64 -16.47
CA LEU A 6 -4.92 13.41 -15.42
C LEU A 6 -5.25 12.77 -14.06
N PRO A 7 -4.26 12.29 -13.29
CA PRO A 7 -4.50 11.85 -11.93
C PRO A 7 -5.07 12.99 -11.07
N LEU A 8 -6.25 12.78 -10.49
CA LEU A 8 -6.85 13.73 -9.55
C LEU A 8 -6.53 13.30 -8.12
N HIS A 9 -6.93 12.08 -7.73
CA HIS A 9 -6.47 11.44 -6.50
C HIS A 9 -5.43 10.37 -6.83
N ILE A 10 -4.27 10.44 -6.18
CA ILE A 10 -3.22 9.42 -6.31
C ILE A 10 -3.61 8.13 -5.59
N GLY A 11 -4.41 8.22 -4.50
CA GLY A 11 -4.86 7.05 -3.71
C GLY A 11 -3.90 6.65 -2.59
N VAL A 12 -2.97 7.53 -2.22
CA VAL A 12 -2.00 7.33 -1.13
C VAL A 12 -2.68 7.07 0.21
N ASP A 13 -3.62 7.93 0.56
CA ASP A 13 -4.33 7.86 1.82
C ASP A 13 -5.25 6.64 1.88
N ALA A 14 -5.86 6.29 0.75
CA ALA A 14 -6.62 5.05 0.63
C ALA A 14 -5.75 3.82 0.87
N LEU A 15 -4.55 3.79 0.29
CA LEU A 15 -3.58 2.71 0.52
C LEU A 15 -3.23 2.61 2.01
N TRP A 16 -2.84 3.72 2.66
CA TRP A 16 -2.48 3.69 4.07
C TRP A 16 -3.64 3.23 4.96
N ARG A 17 -4.84 3.76 4.73
CA ARG A 17 -6.02 3.42 5.54
C ARG A 17 -6.52 2.00 5.29
N ALA A 18 -6.42 1.50 4.07
CA ALA A 18 -6.71 0.10 3.77
C ALA A 18 -5.72 -0.85 4.46
N ALA A 19 -4.44 -0.45 4.59
CA ALA A 19 -3.44 -1.23 5.33
C ALA A 19 -3.86 -1.37 6.80
N TRP A 20 -4.12 -0.24 7.46
CA TRP A 20 -4.57 -0.22 8.85
C TRP A 20 -5.92 -0.92 9.04
N ALA A 21 -6.85 -0.77 8.09
CA ALA A 21 -8.11 -1.49 8.13
C ALA A 21 -7.89 -3.00 8.12
N SER A 22 -7.05 -3.52 7.23
CA SER A 22 -6.75 -4.96 7.18
C SER A 22 -6.05 -5.44 8.46
N ALA A 23 -5.22 -4.60 9.06
CA ALA A 23 -4.48 -4.90 10.28
C ALA A 23 -5.31 -4.73 11.57
N LEU A 24 -6.52 -4.16 11.50
CA LEU A 24 -7.41 -3.98 12.65
C LEU A 24 -8.67 -4.85 12.55
N LEU A 25 -9.24 -5.03 11.36
CA LEU A 25 -10.49 -5.77 11.18
C LEU A 25 -10.35 -7.24 11.53
N LEU A 26 -9.37 -7.92 10.95
CA LEU A 26 -9.23 -9.36 11.10
C LEU A 26 -8.65 -9.71 12.48
N PRO A 27 -7.62 -9.02 13.00
CA PRO A 27 -7.23 -9.14 14.40
C PRO A 27 -8.37 -8.82 15.37
N GLY A 28 -9.16 -7.78 15.10
CA GLY A 28 -10.33 -7.42 15.89
C GLY A 28 -11.38 -8.53 15.91
N ALA A 29 -11.69 -9.11 14.75
CA ALA A 29 -12.60 -10.25 14.64
C ALA A 29 -12.08 -11.47 15.42
N VAL A 30 -10.78 -11.77 15.30
CA VAL A 30 -10.14 -12.86 16.04
C VAL A 30 -10.24 -12.61 17.54
N LEU A 31 -9.93 -11.40 18.02
CA LEU A 31 -10.02 -11.05 19.45
C LEU A 31 -11.45 -11.13 19.99
N VAL A 32 -12.45 -10.70 19.22
CA VAL A 32 -13.86 -10.87 19.60
C VAL A 32 -14.21 -12.35 19.70
N ALA A 33 -13.87 -13.15 18.68
CA ALA A 33 -14.17 -14.58 18.67
C ALA A 33 -13.47 -15.32 19.83
N THR A 34 -12.19 -15.05 20.07
CA THR A 34 -11.43 -15.68 21.16
C THR A 34 -11.94 -15.25 22.52
N SER A 35 -12.38 -14.00 22.70
CA SER A 35 -12.94 -13.53 23.99
C SER A 35 -14.14 -14.36 24.47
N VAL A 36 -14.93 -14.87 23.52
CA VAL A 36 -16.11 -15.72 23.80
C VAL A 36 -15.67 -17.13 24.21
N HIS A 37 -14.58 -17.66 23.64
CA HIS A 37 -14.14 -19.04 23.85
C HIS A 37 -13.02 -19.22 24.88
N LEU A 38 -12.36 -18.14 25.31
CA LEU A 38 -11.26 -18.17 26.27
C LEU A 38 -11.70 -18.61 27.65
N ASP A 39 -11.10 -19.67 28.19
CA ASP A 39 -11.28 -20.08 29.58
C ASP A 39 -10.41 -19.22 30.51
N ALA A 40 -10.72 -17.93 30.56
CA ALA A 40 -10.01 -16.90 31.31
C ALA A 40 -10.95 -16.22 32.32
N ALA A 41 -10.36 -15.52 33.30
CA ALA A 41 -11.11 -14.69 34.25
C ALA A 41 -12.10 -13.77 33.50
N HIS A 42 -13.32 -13.64 34.03
CA HIS A 42 -14.41 -12.91 33.37
C HIS A 42 -14.01 -11.49 32.91
N GLN A 43 -13.18 -10.79 33.70
CA GLN A 43 -12.65 -9.47 33.34
C GLN A 43 -11.73 -9.49 32.10
N ALA A 44 -10.90 -10.52 31.95
CA ALA A 44 -10.02 -10.65 30.79
C ALA A 44 -10.82 -10.86 29.50
N ARG A 45 -11.91 -11.64 29.55
CA ARG A 45 -12.82 -11.85 28.41
C ARG A 45 -13.47 -10.54 27.97
N ILE A 46 -13.99 -9.74 28.91
CA ILE A 46 -14.61 -8.45 28.61
C ILE A 46 -13.61 -7.50 27.96
N VAL A 47 -12.41 -7.36 28.54
CA VAL A 47 -11.37 -6.46 28.01
C VAL A 47 -10.98 -6.86 26.59
N LEU A 48 -10.74 -8.16 26.34
CA LEU A 48 -10.36 -8.64 25.00
C LEU A 48 -11.47 -8.40 23.97
N GLY A 49 -12.73 -8.65 24.34
CA GLY A 49 -13.89 -8.42 23.49
C GLY A 49 -14.09 -6.94 23.15
N VAL A 50 -13.92 -6.05 24.13
CA VAL A 50 -13.99 -4.59 23.92
C VAL A 50 -12.88 -4.12 22.98
N ILE A 51 -11.63 -4.56 23.19
CA ILE A 51 -10.51 -4.22 22.30
C ILE A 51 -10.80 -4.69 20.87
N GLY A 52 -11.28 -5.93 20.72
CA GLY A 52 -11.63 -6.47 19.40
C GLY A 52 -12.76 -5.71 18.71
N ALA A 53 -13.81 -5.33 19.45
CA ALA A 53 -14.94 -4.56 18.93
C ALA A 53 -14.54 -3.14 18.51
N VAL A 54 -13.69 -2.48 19.30
CA VAL A 54 -13.12 -1.16 18.96
C VAL A 54 -12.26 -1.27 17.70
N ALA A 55 -11.39 -2.28 17.61
CA ALA A 55 -10.56 -2.51 16.43
C ALA A 55 -11.41 -2.75 15.16
N LEU A 56 -12.49 -3.52 15.27
CA LEU A 56 -13.47 -3.71 14.19
C LEU A 56 -14.11 -2.39 13.75
N CYS A 57 -14.60 -1.59 14.70
CA CYS A 57 -15.24 -0.31 14.39
C CYS A 57 -14.28 0.66 13.68
N ILE A 58 -13.05 0.78 14.19
CA ILE A 58 -11.99 1.60 13.56
C ILE A 58 -11.67 1.05 12.18
N GLY A 59 -11.52 -0.27 12.05
CA GLY A 59 -11.26 -0.93 10.79
C GLY A 59 -12.33 -0.68 9.73
N ILE A 60 -13.61 -0.76 10.09
CA ILE A 60 -14.74 -0.47 9.19
C ILE A 60 -14.70 1.01 8.76
N ALA A 61 -14.50 1.92 9.71
CA ALA A 61 -14.39 3.35 9.41
C ALA A 61 -13.23 3.65 8.44
N LEU A 62 -12.09 2.97 8.62
CA LEU A 62 -10.94 3.08 7.73
C LEU A 62 -11.22 2.53 6.32
N ILE A 63 -11.96 1.43 6.17
CA ILE A 63 -12.40 0.94 4.84
C ILE A 63 -13.30 1.96 4.16
N VAL A 64 -14.31 2.47 4.86
CA VAL A 64 -15.27 3.44 4.31
C VAL A 64 -14.50 4.68 3.82
N TYR A 65 -13.55 5.16 4.61
CA TYR A 65 -12.70 6.27 4.20
C TYR A 65 -11.83 5.89 2.99
N ALA A 66 -11.12 4.75 3.04
CA ALA A 66 -10.22 4.31 1.99
C ALA A 66 -10.94 4.17 0.65
N TRP A 67 -12.18 3.68 0.66
CA TRP A 67 -13.03 3.62 -0.54
C TRP A 67 -13.27 4.99 -1.15
N SER A 68 -13.44 6.01 -0.30
CA SER A 68 -13.70 7.36 -0.76
C SER A 68 -12.45 8.11 -1.25
N ALA A 69 -11.28 7.78 -0.72
CA ALA A 69 -9.98 8.35 -1.10
C ALA A 69 -9.26 7.54 -2.18
N ARG A 70 -9.95 6.57 -2.81
CA ARG A 70 -9.36 5.72 -3.85
C ARG A 70 -8.95 6.57 -5.06
N ALA A 71 -7.98 6.06 -5.80
CA ALA A 71 -7.39 6.83 -6.87
C ALA A 71 -8.40 7.13 -7.99
N SER A 72 -8.27 8.31 -8.61
CA SER A 72 -9.16 8.81 -9.67
C SER A 72 -8.38 9.55 -10.75
N ASP A 73 -8.89 9.51 -11.98
CA ASP A 73 -8.37 10.26 -13.11
C ASP A 73 -9.48 11.11 -13.75
N ALA A 74 -9.16 12.34 -14.15
CA ALA A 74 -9.95 13.09 -15.11
C ALA A 74 -9.56 12.66 -16.52
N VAL A 75 -10.55 12.28 -17.32
CA VAL A 75 -10.39 11.88 -18.72
C VAL A 75 -11.03 12.95 -19.60
N PHE A 76 -10.20 13.63 -20.38
CA PHE A 76 -10.69 14.70 -21.25
C PHE A 76 -11.05 14.15 -22.64
N GLY A 77 -12.31 14.37 -23.03
CA GLY A 77 -12.84 14.05 -24.35
C GLY A 77 -13.19 15.30 -25.16
N ALA A 78 -13.72 15.08 -26.37
CA ALA A 78 -14.19 16.18 -27.23
C ALA A 78 -15.37 16.94 -26.58
N ASP A 79 -16.32 16.22 -26.00
CA ASP A 79 -17.60 16.77 -25.54
C ASP A 79 -17.62 17.12 -24.04
N GLY A 80 -16.58 16.74 -23.28
CA GLY A 80 -16.52 17.00 -21.85
C GLY A 80 -15.36 16.32 -21.11
N MET A 81 -15.50 16.26 -19.79
CA MET A 81 -14.58 15.62 -18.85
C MET A 81 -15.29 14.46 -18.15
N GLY A 82 -14.76 13.24 -18.30
CA GLY A 82 -15.16 12.09 -17.50
C GLY A 82 -14.27 11.92 -16.26
N ILE A 83 -14.80 11.30 -15.21
CA ILE A 83 -14.03 10.88 -14.05
C ILE A 83 -13.97 9.36 -14.03
N GLU A 84 -12.76 8.79 -14.07
CA GLU A 84 -12.52 7.36 -13.87
C GLU A 84 -12.03 7.12 -12.43
N GLY A 85 -12.52 6.08 -11.76
CA GLY A 85 -12.13 5.77 -10.37
C GLY A 85 -12.60 6.81 -9.34
N GLY A 86 -12.17 6.68 -8.09
CA GLY A 86 -12.58 7.60 -7.01
C GLY A 86 -14.05 7.54 -6.61
N ARG A 87 -14.45 8.37 -5.65
CA ARG A 87 -15.84 8.52 -5.18
C ARG A 87 -16.81 8.90 -6.31
N HIS A 88 -16.34 9.66 -7.30
CA HIS A 88 -17.14 10.20 -8.39
C HIS A 88 -16.91 9.49 -9.73
N GLY A 89 -16.33 8.29 -9.73
CA GLY A 89 -16.08 7.50 -10.95
C GLY A 89 -17.37 7.21 -11.72
N GLY A 90 -17.32 7.36 -13.04
CA GLY A 90 -18.47 7.26 -13.94
C GLY A 90 -19.21 8.59 -14.19
N THR A 91 -18.84 9.66 -13.48
CA THR A 91 -19.40 10.99 -13.74
C THR A 91 -18.83 11.56 -15.04
N THR A 92 -19.69 12.05 -15.92
CA THR A 92 -19.30 12.79 -17.13
C THR A 92 -19.88 14.20 -17.07
N LEU A 93 -19.02 15.20 -17.14
CA LEU A 93 -19.40 16.62 -17.13
C LEU A 93 -19.18 17.20 -18.53
N ARG A 94 -20.20 17.85 -19.08
CA ARG A 94 -20.05 18.54 -20.38
C ARG A 94 -19.24 19.81 -20.21
N TRP A 95 -18.56 20.26 -21.27
CA TRP A 95 -17.80 21.51 -21.22
C TRP A 95 -18.64 22.72 -20.79
N GLU A 96 -19.92 22.77 -21.19
CA GLU A 96 -20.87 23.81 -20.78
C GLU A 96 -21.14 23.83 -19.27
N GLU A 97 -21.28 22.65 -18.66
CA GLU A 97 -21.54 22.48 -17.23
C GLU A 97 -20.31 22.83 -16.39
N ILE A 98 -19.13 22.42 -16.88
CA ILE A 98 -17.85 22.79 -16.30
C ILE A 98 -17.68 24.31 -16.43
N ALA A 99 -18.06 24.91 -17.57
CA ALA A 99 -17.84 26.33 -17.83
C ALA A 99 -18.61 27.24 -16.88
N ALA A 100 -19.80 26.80 -16.47
CA ALA A 100 -20.60 27.47 -15.46
C ALA A 100 -20.21 27.08 -14.02
N ALA A 101 -19.25 26.18 -13.81
CA ALA A 101 -18.89 25.68 -12.49
C ALA A 101 -17.89 26.61 -11.77
N ARG A 102 -18.07 26.72 -10.45
CA ARG A 102 -17.09 27.35 -9.56
C ARG A 102 -16.08 26.32 -9.08
N ILE A 103 -14.81 26.55 -9.38
CA ILE A 103 -13.72 25.65 -9.00
C ILE A 103 -12.93 26.33 -7.90
N HIS A 104 -12.74 25.73 -6.73
CA HIS A 104 -11.95 26.35 -5.67
C HIS A 104 -11.13 25.29 -4.95
N ALA A 105 -9.91 25.68 -4.56
CA ALA A 105 -9.08 24.90 -3.67
C ALA A 105 -9.31 25.44 -2.26
N ASP A 106 -9.97 24.66 -1.41
CA ASP A 106 -10.28 25.06 -0.03
C ASP A 106 -9.42 24.26 0.94
N ALA A 107 -9.02 24.88 2.04
CA ALA A 107 -8.48 24.14 3.18
C ALA A 107 -9.58 23.21 3.74
N ALA A 108 -9.25 21.94 3.96
CA ALA A 108 -10.13 20.92 4.47
C ALA A 108 -9.38 20.02 5.47
N GLY A 109 -9.64 20.21 6.76
CA GLY A 109 -8.95 19.48 7.83
C GLY A 109 -7.45 19.77 7.82
N PHE A 110 -6.63 18.74 7.62
CA PHE A 110 -5.16 18.82 7.57
C PHE A 110 -4.59 19.04 6.15
N GLY A 111 -5.43 19.27 5.14
CA GLY A 111 -4.99 19.40 3.74
C GLY A 111 -5.83 20.38 2.92
N HIS A 112 -5.69 20.33 1.59
CA HIS A 112 -6.48 21.10 0.63
C HIS A 112 -7.34 20.17 -0.23
N GLN A 113 -8.52 20.64 -0.62
CA GLN A 113 -9.42 19.95 -1.55
C GLN A 113 -9.72 20.80 -2.77
N LEU A 114 -9.61 20.20 -3.95
CA LEU A 114 -10.12 20.79 -5.19
C LEU A 114 -11.59 20.44 -5.35
N LYS A 115 -12.47 21.44 -5.26
CA LYS A 115 -13.91 21.27 -5.43
C LYS A 115 -14.39 21.92 -6.71
N LEU A 116 -15.28 21.24 -7.42
CA LEU A 116 -16.02 21.77 -8.56
C LEU A 116 -17.49 21.82 -8.18
N THR A 117 -18.05 23.02 -8.12
CA THR A 117 -19.47 23.24 -7.85
C THR A 117 -20.16 23.63 -9.14
N THR A 118 -21.02 22.75 -9.65
CA THR A 118 -21.78 23.00 -10.88
C THR A 118 -22.80 24.11 -10.68
N ARG A 119 -23.37 24.62 -11.77
CA ARG A 119 -24.44 25.62 -11.73
C ARG A 119 -25.71 25.13 -11.00
N THR A 120 -25.93 23.82 -10.97
CA THR A 120 -27.05 23.18 -10.25
C THR A 120 -26.82 23.09 -8.73
N GLY A 121 -25.68 23.56 -8.23
CA GLY A 121 -25.32 23.52 -6.81
C GLY A 121 -24.67 22.20 -6.37
N GLN A 122 -24.43 21.26 -7.29
CA GLN A 122 -23.76 20.00 -6.98
C GLN A 122 -22.26 20.25 -6.80
N THR A 123 -21.73 20.01 -5.60
CA THR A 123 -20.29 20.07 -5.33
C THR A 123 -19.66 18.68 -5.45
N LEU A 124 -18.69 18.58 -6.36
CA LEU A 124 -17.86 17.40 -6.57
C LEU A 124 -16.47 17.67 -5.98
N VAL A 125 -16.00 16.81 -5.08
CA VAL A 125 -14.61 16.85 -4.60
C VAL A 125 -13.77 16.09 -5.62
N LEU A 126 -12.97 16.81 -6.38
CA LEU A 126 -12.18 16.24 -7.47
C LEU A 126 -10.89 15.61 -6.95
N ALA A 127 -10.21 16.27 -6.01
CA ALA A 127 -8.92 15.86 -5.47
C ALA A 127 -8.70 16.36 -4.04
N ASP A 128 -7.81 15.68 -3.29
CA ASP A 128 -7.24 16.12 -2.02
C ASP A 128 -5.70 16.11 -2.09
N ALA A 129 -5.06 16.99 -1.32
CA ALA A 129 -3.61 17.03 -1.16
C ALA A 129 -3.25 17.39 0.28
N VAL A 130 -2.21 16.74 0.80
CA VAL A 130 -1.72 16.96 2.16
C VAL A 130 -0.31 17.57 2.16
N ASP A 131 0.48 17.35 1.12
CA ASP A 131 1.84 17.90 1.02
C ASP A 131 1.91 19.19 0.18
N ALA A 132 2.90 20.04 0.47
CA ALA A 132 3.06 21.35 -0.16
C ALA A 132 3.22 21.30 -1.70
N THR A 133 3.84 20.25 -2.25
CA THR A 133 4.05 20.10 -3.70
C THR A 133 2.76 19.67 -4.42
N GLU A 134 1.97 18.81 -3.79
CA GLU A 134 0.65 18.39 -4.27
C GLU A 134 -0.37 19.52 -4.13
N ILE A 135 -0.35 20.27 -3.02
CA ILE A 135 -1.19 21.47 -2.84
C ILE A 135 -0.93 22.46 -3.98
N ALA A 136 0.34 22.80 -4.25
CA ALA A 136 0.70 23.69 -5.36
C ALA A 136 0.26 23.14 -6.73
N SER A 137 0.28 21.81 -6.91
CA SER A 137 -0.19 21.16 -8.13
C SER A 137 -1.72 21.19 -8.26
N LEU A 138 -2.45 21.04 -7.16
CA LEU A 138 -3.92 21.15 -7.13
C LEU A 138 -4.41 22.57 -7.35
N GLU A 139 -3.75 23.55 -6.75
CA GLU A 139 -4.06 24.97 -6.98
C GLU A 139 -3.83 25.35 -8.45
N SER A 140 -2.70 24.90 -9.01
CA SER A 140 -2.37 25.01 -10.43
C SER A 140 -3.46 24.37 -11.32
N LEU A 141 -3.94 23.18 -10.97
CA LEU A 141 -5.06 22.53 -11.67
C LEU A 141 -6.38 23.30 -11.54
N GLY A 142 -6.70 23.84 -10.36
CA GLY A 142 -7.92 24.62 -10.14
C GLY A 142 -7.92 25.93 -10.93
N GLN A 143 -6.79 26.65 -10.94
CA GLN A 143 -6.59 27.83 -11.78
C GLN A 143 -6.67 27.48 -13.27
N THR A 144 -6.09 26.34 -13.65
CA THR A 144 -6.13 25.83 -15.01
C THR A 144 -7.58 25.67 -15.45
N LEU A 145 -8.37 24.89 -14.71
CA LEU A 145 -9.76 24.66 -15.07
C LEU A 145 -10.55 25.97 -15.16
N LYS A 146 -10.36 26.94 -14.25
CA LYS A 146 -11.02 28.27 -14.33
C LYS A 146 -10.73 29.00 -15.64
N ALA A 147 -9.46 29.08 -16.05
CA ALA A 147 -9.11 29.86 -17.24
C ALA A 147 -9.65 29.23 -18.54
N ARG A 148 -9.92 27.90 -18.58
CA ARG A 148 -10.49 27.25 -19.78
C ARG A 148 -11.93 27.65 -20.03
N LEU A 149 -12.59 28.10 -18.98
CA LEU A 149 -14.03 28.29 -18.92
C LEU A 149 -14.42 29.73 -19.23
N GLY A 150 -13.44 30.61 -19.50
CA GLY A 150 -13.72 31.93 -20.04
C GLY A 150 -12.59 32.94 -19.90
N GLU A 151 -11.47 32.73 -20.60
CA GLU A 151 -10.68 33.84 -21.19
C GLU A 151 -10.19 33.41 -22.59
N GLU A 152 -10.30 34.33 -23.56
CA GLU A 152 -9.83 34.15 -24.94
C GLU A 152 -8.36 33.71 -24.99
N PRO A 153 -7.95 32.92 -26.00
CA PRO A 153 -6.55 32.56 -26.19
C PRO A 153 -5.72 33.83 -26.31
N GLU A 154 -4.96 34.12 -25.26
CA GLU A 154 -4.14 35.30 -25.24
C GLU A 154 -3.10 35.24 -26.38
N PRO A 155 -2.88 36.35 -27.12
CA PRO A 155 -1.88 36.40 -28.17
C PRO A 155 -0.51 35.95 -27.63
N LEU A 156 0.14 35.07 -28.42
CA LEU A 156 1.51 34.64 -28.18
C LEU A 156 2.38 35.87 -27.85
N PRO A 157 3.22 35.83 -26.80
CA PRO A 157 4.17 36.91 -26.57
C PRO A 157 5.08 36.98 -27.80
N ARG A 158 4.95 38.07 -28.56
CA ARG A 158 5.77 38.31 -29.75
C ARG A 158 7.19 38.53 -29.29
N ARG A 159 8.02 37.48 -29.29
CA ARG A 159 9.47 37.69 -29.38
C ARG A 159 9.77 38.22 -30.77
N ALA A 160 10.66 39.21 -30.86
CA ALA A 160 11.10 39.77 -32.14
C ALA A 160 11.69 38.71 -33.09
N ASP A 161 12.14 37.57 -32.54
CA ASP A 161 12.86 36.53 -33.28
C ASP A 161 11.97 35.34 -33.73
N LEU A 162 10.65 35.38 -33.52
CA LEU A 162 9.77 34.29 -33.98
C LEU A 162 9.72 34.24 -35.51
N ALA A 163 9.95 33.06 -36.09
CA ALA A 163 9.68 32.83 -37.50
C ALA A 163 8.18 32.94 -37.76
N CYS A 164 7.78 33.87 -38.62
CA CYS A 164 6.39 34.10 -39.02
C CYS A 164 6.26 33.96 -40.53
N CYS A 165 5.08 33.55 -40.99
CA CYS A 165 4.78 33.46 -42.40
C CYS A 165 4.79 34.86 -43.03
N ALA A 166 5.56 35.05 -44.10
CA ALA A 166 5.66 36.32 -44.79
C ALA A 166 4.32 36.78 -45.42
N ARG A 167 3.40 35.85 -45.70
CA ARG A 167 2.11 36.13 -46.34
C ARG A 167 0.99 36.45 -45.35
N CYS A 168 0.86 35.67 -44.27
CA CYS A 168 -0.29 35.78 -43.35
C CYS A 168 0.10 36.11 -41.91
N GLY A 169 1.40 36.24 -41.61
CA GLY A 169 1.89 36.53 -40.27
C GLY A 169 1.75 35.38 -39.26
N ALA A 170 1.24 34.21 -39.68
CA ALA A 170 1.08 33.06 -38.80
C ALA A 170 2.45 32.54 -38.31
N PRO A 171 2.60 32.16 -37.03
CA PRO A 171 3.85 31.61 -36.52
C PRO A 171 4.19 30.31 -37.24
N LEU A 172 5.47 30.16 -37.63
CA LEU A 172 5.99 28.97 -38.28
C LEU A 172 6.73 28.11 -37.25
N PRO A 173 6.48 26.79 -37.21
CA PRO A 173 7.27 25.91 -36.38
C PRO A 173 8.71 25.87 -36.89
N PRO A 174 9.69 25.86 -35.99
CA PRO A 174 11.09 25.78 -36.38
C PRO A 174 11.39 24.40 -36.97
N THR A 175 12.16 24.38 -38.06
CA THR A 175 12.54 23.16 -38.80
C THR A 175 13.98 23.29 -39.30
N ASP A 176 14.63 22.15 -39.55
CA ASP A 176 15.92 22.04 -40.21
C ASP A 176 15.82 22.14 -41.74
N GLN A 177 14.59 22.02 -42.29
CA GLN A 177 14.31 22.14 -43.71
C GLN A 177 14.58 23.55 -44.23
N GLN A 178 15.01 23.66 -45.49
CA GLN A 178 15.29 24.94 -46.15
C GLN A 178 14.05 25.85 -46.27
N SER A 179 12.86 25.25 -46.36
CA SER A 179 11.59 25.95 -46.47
C SER A 179 10.48 25.18 -45.78
N ILE A 180 9.51 25.88 -45.22
CA ILE A 180 8.31 25.29 -44.62
C ILE A 180 7.05 25.91 -45.19
N SER A 181 6.07 25.07 -45.52
CA SER A 181 4.75 25.52 -45.94
C SER A 181 3.94 25.99 -44.73
N CYS A 182 3.39 27.19 -44.81
CA CYS A 182 2.53 27.71 -43.76
C CYS A 182 1.25 26.87 -43.65
N ILE A 183 0.93 26.38 -42.47
CA ILE A 183 -0.27 25.58 -42.22
C ILE A 183 -1.55 26.40 -42.46
N ALA A 184 -1.51 27.71 -42.17
CA ALA A 184 -2.67 28.57 -42.29
C ALA A 184 -3.00 28.98 -43.74
N CYS A 185 -2.01 29.20 -44.60
CA CYS A 185 -2.23 29.73 -45.96
C CYS A 185 -1.54 28.95 -47.08
N GLY A 186 -0.84 27.87 -46.77
CA GLY A 186 -0.12 27.02 -47.72
C GLY A 186 1.13 27.65 -48.34
N ALA A 187 1.44 28.92 -48.07
CA ALA A 187 2.57 29.61 -48.69
C ALA A 187 3.91 29.01 -48.23
N PRO A 188 4.87 28.78 -49.14
CA PRO A 188 6.23 28.38 -48.76
C PRO A 188 6.95 29.57 -48.11
N ASN A 189 7.68 29.30 -47.02
CA ASN A 189 8.48 30.31 -46.33
C ASN A 189 9.91 29.78 -46.17
N PRO A 190 10.94 30.51 -46.64
CA PRO A 190 12.32 30.13 -46.40
C PRO A 190 12.64 30.25 -44.90
N VAL A 191 13.40 29.29 -44.37
CA VAL A 191 13.77 29.27 -42.95
C VAL A 191 15.17 29.84 -42.78
N ASP A 192 15.31 30.80 -41.86
CA ASP A 192 16.59 31.45 -41.56
C ASP A 192 17.68 30.41 -41.22
N PRO A 193 18.88 30.46 -41.84
CA PRO A 193 19.99 29.57 -41.54
C PRO A 193 20.32 29.45 -40.04
N ARG A 194 20.19 30.53 -39.27
CA ARG A 194 20.43 30.54 -37.81
C ARG A 194 19.40 29.70 -37.05
N ILE A 195 18.14 29.70 -37.50
CA ILE A 195 17.09 28.88 -36.91
C ILE A 195 17.35 27.41 -37.25
N ARG A 196 17.71 27.11 -38.51
CA ARG A 196 18.06 25.74 -38.94
C ARG A 196 19.24 25.18 -38.14
N GLU A 197 20.29 25.96 -37.93
CA GLU A 197 21.44 25.58 -37.12
C GLU A 197 21.06 25.34 -35.65
N ARG A 198 20.23 26.21 -35.05
CA ARG A 198 19.74 25.96 -33.69
C ARG A 198 18.85 24.71 -33.61
N VAL A 199 18.04 24.44 -34.63
CA VAL A 199 17.21 23.22 -34.71
C VAL A 199 18.11 21.99 -34.76
N THR A 200 19.14 21.96 -35.60
CA THR A 200 20.05 20.80 -35.69
C THR A 200 20.83 20.58 -34.39
N MET A 201 21.32 21.65 -33.75
CA MET A 201 21.94 21.58 -32.42
C MET A 201 20.97 21.05 -31.36
N GLN A 202 19.72 21.53 -31.37
CA GLN A 202 18.71 21.07 -30.43
C GLN A 202 18.32 19.60 -30.68
N MET A 203 18.18 19.18 -31.94
CA MET A 203 17.90 17.77 -32.28
C MET A 203 19.06 16.85 -31.83
N ALA A 204 20.30 17.30 -31.94
CA ALA A 204 21.45 16.58 -31.40
C ALA A 204 21.41 16.49 -29.87
N ALA A 205 21.03 17.56 -29.18
CA ALA A 205 20.82 17.57 -27.73
C ALA A 205 19.63 16.67 -27.31
N ASP A 206 18.54 16.66 -28.08
CA ASP A 206 17.37 15.83 -27.79
C ASP A 206 17.69 14.34 -27.96
N ARG A 207 18.61 13.97 -28.88
CA ARG A 207 19.12 12.59 -29.01
C ARG A 207 19.86 12.11 -27.76
N THR A 208 20.62 12.97 -27.07
CA THR A 208 21.28 12.57 -25.81
C THR A 208 20.27 12.32 -24.68
N GLN A 209 19.07 12.90 -24.79
CA GLN A 209 17.97 12.76 -23.84
C GLN A 209 16.96 11.66 -24.19
N GLN A 210 17.23 10.84 -25.21
CA GLN A 210 16.31 9.82 -25.69
C GLN A 210 15.92 8.78 -24.61
N ALA A 211 16.85 8.43 -23.71
CA ALA A 211 16.56 7.56 -22.58
C ALA A 211 15.52 8.17 -21.62
N THR A 212 15.57 9.48 -21.39
CA THR A 212 14.61 10.23 -20.59
C THR A 212 13.26 10.29 -21.28
N ALA A 213 13.24 10.55 -22.60
CA ALA A 213 12.01 10.54 -23.40
C ALA A 213 11.30 9.18 -23.34
N LEU A 214 12.03 8.06 -23.46
CA LEU A 214 11.46 6.70 -23.35
C LEU A 214 10.92 6.38 -21.95
N ARG A 215 11.49 6.97 -20.89
CA ARG A 215 10.94 6.85 -19.52
C ARG A 215 9.63 7.62 -19.40
N ILE A 216 9.57 8.85 -19.94
CA ILE A 216 8.37 9.67 -19.96
C ILE A 216 7.26 8.99 -20.76
N GLU A 217 7.57 8.42 -21.92
CA GLU A 217 6.59 7.70 -22.74
C GLU A 217 5.99 6.49 -21.99
N ARG A 218 6.82 5.72 -21.29
CA ARG A 218 6.34 4.63 -20.43
C ARG A 218 5.45 5.11 -19.28
N LEU A 219 5.75 6.28 -18.70
CA LEU A 219 4.90 6.90 -17.68
C LEU A 219 3.56 7.36 -18.26
N LEU A 220 3.55 7.84 -19.51
CA LEU A 220 2.32 8.26 -20.18
C LEU A 220 1.38 7.11 -20.53
N ARG A 221 1.95 5.94 -20.84
CA ARG A 221 1.20 4.70 -21.11
C ARG A 221 0.78 3.95 -19.84
N GLN A 222 0.97 4.52 -18.66
CA GLN A 222 0.68 3.82 -17.42
C GLN A 222 -0.83 3.52 -17.26
N PRO A 223 -1.17 2.45 -16.52
CA PRO A 223 -2.56 2.11 -16.25
C PRO A 223 -3.31 3.25 -15.54
N GLY A 224 -4.57 3.45 -15.93
CA GLY A 224 -5.46 4.45 -15.34
C GLY A 224 -5.99 4.08 -13.95
N ALA A 225 -6.85 4.94 -13.42
CA ALA A 225 -7.33 4.90 -12.04
C ALA A 225 -7.96 3.57 -11.61
N ASN A 226 -8.73 2.96 -12.50
CA ASN A 226 -9.41 1.71 -12.23
C ASN A 226 -8.41 0.56 -12.03
N MET A 227 -7.40 0.44 -12.88
CA MET A 227 -6.37 -0.60 -12.74
C MET A 227 -5.56 -0.42 -11.45
N ALA A 228 -5.19 0.82 -11.10
CA ALA A 228 -4.53 1.06 -9.82
C ALA A 228 -5.42 0.64 -8.64
N SER A 229 -6.72 0.97 -8.69
CA SER A 229 -7.67 0.56 -7.65
C SER A 229 -7.82 -0.95 -7.56
N VAL A 230 -7.78 -1.66 -8.69
CA VAL A 230 -7.76 -3.14 -8.73
C VAL A 230 -6.50 -3.69 -8.08
N THR A 231 -5.32 -3.13 -8.35
CA THR A 231 -4.08 -3.58 -7.68
C THR A 231 -4.13 -3.37 -6.16
N LEU A 232 -4.74 -2.28 -5.70
CA LEU A 232 -4.98 -2.04 -4.27
C LEU A 232 -5.94 -3.06 -3.67
N ALA A 233 -7.05 -3.34 -4.36
CA ALA A 233 -8.05 -4.31 -3.93
C ALA A 233 -7.46 -5.72 -3.85
N LEU A 234 -6.64 -6.12 -4.83
CA LEU A 234 -5.94 -7.40 -4.82
C LEU A 234 -4.94 -7.50 -3.66
N ALA A 235 -4.16 -6.44 -3.41
CA ALA A 235 -3.25 -6.41 -2.25
C ALA A 235 -4.02 -6.56 -0.92
N ALA A 236 -5.12 -5.83 -0.75
CA ALA A 236 -5.96 -5.94 0.43
C ALA A 236 -6.61 -7.32 0.59
N LEU A 237 -7.07 -7.93 -0.52
CA LEU A 237 -7.62 -9.28 -0.52
C LEU A 237 -6.57 -10.31 -0.10
N VAL A 238 -5.36 -10.23 -0.66
CA VAL A 238 -4.25 -11.13 -0.32
C VAL A 238 -3.85 -10.97 1.15
N SER A 239 -3.79 -9.74 1.67
CA SER A 239 -3.59 -9.50 3.11
C SER A 239 -4.71 -10.09 3.96
N ALA A 240 -5.97 -9.97 3.53
CA ALA A 240 -7.11 -10.54 4.25
C ALA A 240 -7.07 -12.07 4.30
N LEU A 241 -6.68 -12.72 3.20
CA LEU A 241 -6.51 -14.17 3.14
C LEU A 241 -5.40 -14.67 4.08
N VAL A 242 -4.29 -13.92 4.22
CA VAL A 242 -3.23 -14.27 5.17
C VAL A 242 -3.73 -14.19 6.61
N TRP A 243 -4.46 -13.15 6.97
CA TRP A 243 -5.07 -13.05 8.29
C TRP A 243 -6.11 -14.15 8.55
N ALA A 244 -6.90 -14.52 7.54
CA ALA A 244 -7.82 -15.66 7.64
C ALA A 244 -7.07 -16.98 7.85
N ALA A 245 -5.92 -17.18 7.19
CA ALA A 245 -5.07 -18.35 7.39
C ALA A 245 -4.45 -18.38 8.80
N VAL A 246 -3.97 -17.23 9.31
CA VAL A 246 -3.48 -17.10 10.69
C VAL A 246 -4.59 -17.42 11.69
N ALA A 247 -5.79 -16.88 11.50
CA ALA A 247 -6.95 -17.17 12.34
C ALA A 247 -7.36 -18.66 12.31
N ALA A 248 -7.38 -19.26 11.12
CA ALA A 248 -7.67 -20.68 10.94
C ALA A 248 -6.62 -21.56 11.62
N ALA A 249 -5.33 -21.20 11.53
CA ALA A 249 -4.25 -21.92 12.21
C ALA A 249 -4.46 -21.90 13.73
N PHE A 250 -4.81 -20.74 14.32
CA PHE A 250 -5.14 -20.65 15.73
C PHE A 250 -6.35 -21.51 16.11
N TRP A 251 -7.39 -21.54 15.26
CA TRP A 251 -8.59 -22.33 15.53
C TRP A 251 -8.32 -23.84 15.45
N ILE A 252 -7.56 -24.28 14.46
CA ILE A 252 -7.28 -25.71 14.20
C ILE A 252 -6.38 -26.29 15.29
N VAL A 253 -5.34 -25.57 15.71
CA VAL A 253 -4.35 -26.07 16.68
C VAL A 253 -4.88 -26.03 18.12
N GLY A 254 -5.89 -25.19 18.39
CA GLY A 254 -6.42 -24.97 19.73
C GLY A 254 -5.54 -24.04 20.56
N SER A 255 -6.17 -23.23 21.42
CA SER A 255 -5.47 -22.22 22.23
C SER A 255 -4.46 -22.78 23.22
N ASP A 256 -4.61 -24.05 23.59
CA ASP A 256 -3.88 -24.64 24.71
C ASP A 256 -2.48 -25.13 24.28
N ALA A 257 -2.31 -25.41 22.99
CA ALA A 257 -1.07 -25.90 22.40
C ALA A 257 -0.18 -24.80 21.80
N LEU A 258 -0.69 -23.56 21.66
CA LEU A 258 0.08 -22.42 21.18
C LEU A 258 0.43 -21.48 22.34
N ASP A 259 1.72 -21.27 22.56
CA ASP A 259 2.19 -20.34 23.57
C ASP A 259 2.05 -18.87 23.12
N ALA A 260 2.28 -17.94 24.06
CA ALA A 260 2.18 -16.51 23.77
C ALA A 260 3.16 -16.06 22.67
N PHE A 261 4.29 -16.78 22.52
CA PHE A 261 5.28 -16.50 21.49
C PHE A 261 4.76 -16.87 20.10
N ALA A 262 4.22 -18.08 19.90
CA ALA A 262 3.63 -18.50 18.63
C ALA A 262 2.45 -17.61 18.22
N ILE A 263 1.64 -17.19 19.21
CA ILE A 263 0.58 -16.19 18.98
C ILE A 263 1.20 -14.88 18.49
N GLY A 264 2.18 -14.34 19.23
CA GLY A 264 2.87 -13.11 18.85
C GLY A 264 3.50 -13.17 17.46
N VAL A 265 4.16 -14.27 17.11
CA VAL A 265 4.76 -14.50 15.79
C VAL A 265 3.68 -14.49 14.70
N GLY A 266 2.57 -15.21 14.87
CA GLY A 266 1.48 -15.24 13.89
C GLY A 266 0.90 -13.85 13.59
N PHE A 267 0.62 -13.07 14.64
CA PHE A 267 0.13 -11.70 14.48
C PHE A 267 1.18 -10.78 13.84
N PHE A 268 2.40 -10.76 14.36
CA PHE A 268 3.48 -9.93 13.82
C PHE A 268 3.75 -10.24 12.34
N ASN A 269 3.73 -11.53 11.99
CA ASN A 269 3.91 -11.99 10.62
C ASN A 269 2.81 -11.46 9.68
N GLY A 270 1.55 -11.49 10.11
CA GLY A 270 0.43 -10.89 9.37
C GLY A 270 0.59 -9.39 9.14
N TRP A 271 1.09 -8.65 10.14
CA TRP A 271 1.39 -7.22 10.02
C TRP A 271 2.51 -6.93 9.02
N VAL A 272 3.63 -7.67 9.12
CA VAL A 272 4.79 -7.51 8.22
C VAL A 272 4.40 -7.84 6.78
N PHE A 273 3.62 -8.90 6.57
CA PHE A 273 3.14 -9.27 5.24
C PHE A 273 2.21 -8.21 4.65
N THR A 274 1.30 -7.68 5.47
CA THR A 274 0.43 -6.57 5.08
C THR A 274 1.31 -5.39 4.64
N PHE A 275 2.25 -4.94 5.48
CA PHE A 275 3.15 -3.86 5.11
C PHE A 275 3.95 -4.12 3.81
N ALA A 276 4.39 -5.35 3.57
CA ALA A 276 5.05 -5.74 2.32
C ALA A 276 4.14 -5.57 1.09
N MET A 277 2.91 -6.09 1.14
CA MET A 277 1.94 -5.95 0.04
C MET A 277 1.62 -4.49 -0.26
N PHE A 278 1.45 -3.68 0.79
CA PHE A 278 1.19 -2.26 0.66
C PHE A 278 2.42 -1.48 0.12
N SER A 279 3.65 -1.91 0.43
CA SER A 279 4.88 -1.36 -0.15
C SER A 279 4.96 -1.62 -1.66
N PHE A 280 4.55 -2.82 -2.13
CA PHE A 280 4.48 -3.08 -3.57
C PHE A 280 3.38 -2.27 -4.25
N ALA A 281 2.22 -2.14 -3.64
CA ALA A 281 1.15 -1.29 -4.15
C ALA A 281 1.57 0.19 -4.25
N ARG A 282 2.42 0.67 -3.33
CA ARG A 282 3.00 2.02 -3.35
C ARG A 282 3.80 2.32 -4.63
N ILE A 283 4.46 1.31 -5.20
CA ILE A 283 5.22 1.42 -6.45
C ILE A 283 4.32 1.86 -7.60
N ALA A 284 3.07 1.36 -7.66
CA ALA A 284 2.12 1.73 -8.69
C ALA A 284 1.66 3.19 -8.52
N LEU A 285 1.48 3.65 -7.27
CA LEU A 285 1.07 5.01 -6.96
C LEU A 285 2.16 6.06 -7.22
N ALA A 286 3.44 5.71 -6.99
CA ALA A 286 4.57 6.59 -7.28
C ALA A 286 4.59 7.05 -8.75
N ARG A 287 4.26 6.14 -9.69
CA ARG A 287 4.18 6.49 -11.12
C ARG A 287 3.08 7.50 -11.44
N ARG A 288 1.97 7.46 -10.69
CA ARG A 288 0.84 8.40 -10.86
C ARG A 288 1.17 9.78 -10.34
N ARG A 289 1.86 9.88 -9.19
CA ARG A 289 2.41 11.14 -8.68
C ARG A 289 3.37 11.77 -9.68
N ALA A 290 4.28 10.97 -10.24
CA ALA A 290 5.19 11.43 -11.29
C ALA A 290 4.46 11.97 -12.53
N LEU A 291 3.39 11.30 -12.98
CA LEU A 291 2.58 11.78 -14.12
C LEU A 291 1.85 13.08 -13.80
N LEU A 292 1.28 13.21 -12.60
CA LEU A 292 0.63 14.44 -12.15
C LEU A 292 1.62 15.61 -12.16
N LEU A 293 2.81 15.43 -11.58
CA LEU A 293 3.87 16.44 -11.59
C LEU A 293 4.33 16.75 -13.01
N LEU A 294 4.64 15.74 -13.83
CA LEU A 294 5.07 15.96 -15.23
C LEU A 294 4.03 16.74 -16.04
N SER A 295 2.75 16.43 -15.86
CA SER A 295 1.67 17.07 -16.59
C SER A 295 1.45 18.53 -16.18
N THR A 296 1.51 18.82 -14.89
CA THR A 296 1.31 20.17 -14.35
C THR A 296 2.56 21.06 -14.52
N THR A 297 3.77 20.48 -14.50
CA THR A 297 5.04 21.23 -14.48
C THR A 297 5.81 21.29 -15.81
N PHE A 298 5.67 20.33 -16.73
CA PHE A 298 6.46 20.31 -17.97
C PHE A 298 5.67 20.20 -19.28
N GLY A 299 4.34 20.11 -19.25
CA GLY A 299 3.52 20.02 -20.47
C GLY A 299 3.74 21.20 -21.44
N ALA A 300 3.79 20.91 -22.74
CA ALA A 300 3.76 21.92 -23.80
C ALA A 300 2.41 22.65 -23.84
N ARG A 301 2.38 23.87 -24.37
CA ARG A 301 1.12 24.57 -24.64
C ARG A 301 0.44 23.88 -25.83
N PRO A 302 -0.88 23.66 -25.78
CA PRO A 302 -1.56 23.05 -26.90
C PRO A 302 -1.56 23.97 -28.12
N PRO A 303 -1.73 23.38 -29.31
CA PRO A 303 -1.99 24.14 -30.51
C PRO A 303 -3.32 24.89 -30.41
N VAL A 304 -3.37 26.10 -30.96
CA VAL A 304 -4.57 26.95 -30.95
C VAL A 304 -5.63 26.38 -31.90
N LYS A 305 -5.22 25.87 -33.06
CA LYS A 305 -6.09 25.19 -34.02
C LYS A 305 -5.61 23.75 -34.29
N PRO A 306 -6.51 22.82 -34.67
CA PRO A 306 -6.12 21.50 -35.13
C PRO A 306 -5.12 21.60 -36.28
N GLY A 307 -3.95 20.97 -36.12
CA GLY A 307 -2.86 21.01 -37.10
C GLY A 307 -1.77 22.03 -36.78
N ASP A 308 -2.00 23.02 -35.91
CA ASP A 308 -0.92 23.92 -35.48
C ASP A 308 0.13 23.17 -34.65
N ALA A 309 1.34 23.74 -34.59
CA ALA A 309 2.37 23.24 -33.70
C ALA A 309 2.06 23.59 -32.23
N PRO A 310 2.36 22.68 -31.27
CA PRO A 310 2.26 22.99 -29.85
C PRO A 310 3.27 24.07 -29.46
N GLY A 311 2.92 24.91 -28.48
CA GLY A 311 3.75 26.03 -28.03
C GLY A 311 4.66 25.67 -26.85
N CYS A 312 5.74 26.43 -26.68
CA CYS A 312 6.65 26.28 -25.55
C CYS A 312 5.97 26.65 -24.23
N ARG A 313 6.23 25.87 -23.18
CA ARG A 313 5.65 26.10 -21.86
C ARG A 313 5.97 27.50 -21.30
N GLN A 314 7.22 27.95 -21.45
CA GLN A 314 7.71 29.21 -20.87
C GLN A 314 7.36 30.42 -21.74
N CYS A 315 7.71 30.38 -23.03
CA CYS A 315 7.61 31.54 -23.91
C CYS A 315 6.49 31.43 -24.97
N GLY A 316 5.76 30.32 -25.05
CA GLY A 316 4.68 30.14 -26.03
C GLY A 316 5.11 29.87 -27.47
N ALA A 317 6.39 30.07 -27.81
CA ALA A 317 6.88 29.90 -29.19
C ALA A 317 6.63 28.46 -29.73
N PRO A 318 6.34 28.30 -31.03
CA PRO A 318 6.01 27.00 -31.61
C PRO A 318 7.19 26.03 -31.45
N LEU A 319 6.87 24.81 -31.04
CA LEU A 319 7.82 23.72 -30.84
C LEU A 319 7.90 22.85 -32.10
N PRO A 320 9.07 22.23 -32.36
CA PRO A 320 9.17 21.23 -33.41
C PRO A 320 8.27 20.04 -33.11
N VAL A 321 7.60 19.52 -34.13
CA VAL A 321 6.71 18.37 -34.05
C VAL A 321 7.31 17.22 -34.85
N GLY A 322 7.72 16.16 -34.15
CA GLY A 322 8.30 14.94 -34.73
C GLY A 322 9.52 14.43 -33.96
N GLY A 323 9.59 13.12 -33.72
CA GLY A 323 10.79 12.43 -33.22
C GLY A 323 10.78 12.03 -31.74
N SER A 324 10.37 12.90 -30.81
CA SER A 324 10.38 12.61 -29.36
C SER A 324 9.25 13.29 -28.60
N VAL A 325 8.86 12.70 -27.47
CA VAL A 325 7.87 13.26 -26.53
C VAL A 325 8.45 14.41 -25.70
N LEU A 326 9.76 14.45 -25.51
CA LEU A 326 10.48 15.53 -24.83
C LEU A 326 11.19 16.38 -25.88
N VAL A 327 10.91 17.69 -25.90
CA VAL A 327 11.51 18.65 -26.84
C VAL A 327 12.00 19.91 -26.14
N GLY A 328 13.14 20.44 -26.57
CA GLY A 328 13.62 21.74 -26.12
C GLY A 328 13.07 22.90 -26.95
N CYS A 329 12.71 24.00 -26.30
CA CYS A 329 12.35 25.21 -27.02
C CYS A 329 13.60 25.92 -27.56
N ILE A 330 13.71 26.02 -28.88
CA ILE A 330 14.82 26.68 -29.59
C ILE A 330 14.98 28.16 -29.23
N TYR A 331 13.91 28.81 -28.78
CA TYR A 331 13.93 30.23 -28.45
C TYR A 331 14.37 30.50 -27.01
N CYS A 332 13.92 29.69 -26.04
CA CYS A 332 14.16 29.96 -24.61
C CYS A 332 14.93 28.86 -23.87
N GLY A 333 15.36 27.81 -24.56
CA GLY A 333 16.07 26.66 -24.00
C GLY A 333 15.23 25.78 -23.06
N THR A 334 13.95 26.10 -22.85
CA THR A 334 13.12 25.38 -21.88
C THR A 334 12.62 24.06 -22.45
N GLN A 335 12.85 22.96 -21.72
CA GLN A 335 12.29 21.64 -22.02
C GLN A 335 10.77 21.62 -21.85
N SER A 336 10.06 21.01 -22.79
CA SER A 336 8.60 20.83 -22.78
C SER A 336 8.24 19.39 -23.20
N VAL A 337 7.19 18.84 -22.62
CA VAL A 337 6.69 17.49 -22.94
C VAL A 337 5.48 17.59 -23.86
N LEU A 338 5.58 17.02 -25.06
CA LEU A 338 4.53 16.93 -26.06
C LEU A 338 3.47 15.90 -25.67
N GLY A 339 2.24 16.09 -26.15
CA GLY A 339 1.14 15.14 -25.92
C GLY A 339 0.53 15.17 -24.50
N ILE A 340 1.08 15.98 -23.59
CA ILE A 340 0.50 16.20 -22.26
C ILE A 340 -0.19 17.57 -22.24
N ASN A 341 -1.51 17.57 -22.28
CA ASN A 341 -2.31 18.78 -22.46
C ASN A 341 -3.13 19.11 -21.20
N VAL A 342 -2.50 19.83 -20.27
CA VAL A 342 -3.20 20.52 -19.17
C VAL A 342 -2.64 21.91 -18.90
N ARG A 343 -1.69 22.38 -19.71
CA ARG A 343 -1.00 23.67 -19.53
C ARG A 343 -1.49 24.91 -20.30
N PRO A 344 -2.58 24.92 -21.10
CA PRO A 344 -3.00 26.17 -21.76
C PRO A 344 -3.38 27.33 -20.81
N LEU A 345 -3.27 27.16 -19.48
CA LEU A 345 -4.10 27.88 -18.51
C LEU A 345 -3.33 28.30 -17.24
N LEU A 346 -2.00 28.14 -17.24
CA LEU A 346 -1.13 28.55 -16.13
C LEU A 346 -0.48 29.90 -16.41
N ARG A 347 -1.12 30.97 -15.95
CA ARG A 347 -0.47 32.26 -15.74
C ARG A 347 -0.01 32.36 -14.29
N ARG A 348 1.30 32.53 -14.11
CA ARG A 348 2.00 32.86 -12.85
C ARG A 348 1.93 31.82 -11.73
N VAL A 349 2.50 30.62 -11.94
CA VAL A 349 3.08 29.84 -10.84
C VAL A 349 4.32 29.08 -11.31
N GLN A 350 5.35 29.10 -10.46
CA GLN A 350 6.59 28.33 -10.41
C GLN A 350 7.82 28.79 -11.20
N GLN A 351 8.62 29.61 -10.49
CA GLN A 351 10.07 29.77 -10.60
C GLN A 351 10.86 28.60 -9.95
N HIS A 352 10.27 27.43 -9.71
CA HIS A 352 11.01 26.33 -9.11
C HIS A 352 11.84 25.59 -10.19
N GLY A 353 13.14 25.91 -10.21
CA GLY A 353 14.16 25.36 -11.11
C GLY A 353 14.50 23.90 -10.83
N HIS A 354 13.54 22.99 -10.93
CA HIS A 354 13.83 21.56 -10.93
C HIS A 354 13.96 21.04 -12.36
N SER A 355 15.12 20.43 -12.65
CA SER A 355 15.35 19.66 -13.87
C SER A 355 14.41 18.44 -13.89
N ILE A 356 13.89 18.09 -15.07
CA ILE A 356 13.11 16.87 -15.29
C ILE A 356 13.88 15.64 -14.78
N GLU A 357 15.20 15.63 -14.97
CA GLU A 357 16.07 14.53 -14.53
C GLU A 357 16.12 14.43 -13.00
N LYS A 358 16.13 15.56 -12.29
CA LYS A 358 16.11 15.58 -10.83
C LYS A 358 14.81 14.97 -10.30
N LEU A 359 13.67 15.38 -10.85
CA LEU A 359 12.36 14.84 -10.46
C LEU A 359 12.24 13.35 -10.77
N LEU A 360 12.64 12.92 -11.97
CA LEU A 360 12.65 11.50 -12.32
C LEU A 360 13.62 10.69 -11.45
N GLY A 361 14.74 11.29 -11.02
CA GLY A 361 15.71 10.70 -10.11
C GLY A 361 15.15 10.48 -8.71
N GLU A 362 14.52 11.51 -8.12
CA GLU A 362 13.85 11.42 -6.82
C GLU A 362 12.74 10.35 -6.83
N GLN A 363 11.94 10.30 -7.90
CA GLN A 363 10.91 9.28 -8.09
C GLN A 363 11.49 7.87 -8.24
N ALA A 364 12.62 7.72 -8.94
CA ALA A 364 13.29 6.43 -9.08
C ALA A 364 13.87 5.95 -7.74
N ALA A 365 14.42 6.87 -6.93
CA ALA A 365 14.92 6.59 -5.59
C ALA A 365 13.79 6.17 -4.65
N GLU A 366 12.68 6.91 -4.61
CA GLU A 366 11.49 6.57 -3.83
C GLU A 366 11.00 5.16 -4.19
N ARG A 367 10.85 4.87 -5.49
CA ARG A 367 10.45 3.55 -5.97
C ARG A 367 11.40 2.44 -5.52
N SER A 368 12.71 2.67 -5.61
CA SER A 368 13.74 1.71 -5.20
C SER A 368 13.64 1.40 -3.71
N SER A 369 13.44 2.42 -2.87
CA SER A 369 13.24 2.26 -1.43
C SER A 369 12.02 1.40 -1.11
N TRP A 370 10.87 1.64 -1.75
CA TRP A 370 9.66 0.85 -1.54
C TRP A 370 9.80 -0.60 -2.03
N ILE A 371 10.54 -0.84 -3.13
CA ILE A 371 10.85 -2.21 -3.58
C ILE A 371 11.67 -2.95 -2.52
N LYS A 372 12.73 -2.31 -1.98
CA LYS A 372 13.57 -2.92 -0.96
C LYS A 372 12.79 -3.24 0.31
N LEU A 373 11.97 -2.29 0.78
CA LEU A 373 11.10 -2.50 1.95
C LEU A 373 10.10 -3.64 1.73
N GLY A 374 9.49 -3.72 0.54
CA GLY A 374 8.60 -4.83 0.16
C GLY A 374 9.32 -6.18 0.18
N LEU A 375 10.51 -6.28 -0.41
CA LEU A 375 11.32 -7.51 -0.42
C LEU A 375 11.76 -7.95 0.98
N ILE A 376 12.22 -6.99 1.81
CA ILE A 376 12.57 -7.26 3.22
C ILE A 376 11.35 -7.80 3.97
N GLY A 377 10.18 -7.19 3.79
CA GLY A 377 8.94 -7.65 4.43
C GLY A 377 8.52 -9.05 3.97
N VAL A 378 8.64 -9.39 2.68
CA VAL A 378 8.37 -10.75 2.18
C VAL A 378 9.35 -11.76 2.79
N LEU A 379 10.64 -11.45 2.83
CA LEU A 379 11.66 -12.32 3.43
C LEU A 379 11.38 -12.55 4.92
N ALA A 380 11.14 -11.47 5.67
CA ALA A 380 10.78 -11.55 7.08
C ALA A 380 9.49 -12.35 7.28
N THR A 381 8.52 -12.24 6.36
CA THR A 381 7.29 -13.03 6.42
C THR A 381 7.58 -14.52 6.24
N GLY A 382 8.44 -14.87 5.28
CA GLY A 382 8.86 -16.25 5.05
C GLY A 382 9.54 -16.87 6.27
N ILE A 383 10.44 -16.11 6.93
CA ILE A 383 11.08 -16.56 8.17
C ILE A 383 10.05 -16.75 9.28
N GLY A 384 9.16 -15.79 9.50
CA GLY A 384 8.08 -15.89 10.49
C GLY A 384 7.15 -17.07 10.23
N ALA A 385 6.84 -17.36 8.96
CA ALA A 385 6.03 -18.51 8.57
C ALA A 385 6.75 -19.84 8.86
N LEU A 386 8.06 -19.93 8.63
CA LEU A 386 8.84 -21.13 8.98
C LEU A 386 8.87 -21.37 10.49
N VAL A 387 9.03 -20.31 11.28
CA VAL A 387 8.95 -20.40 12.75
C VAL A 387 7.57 -20.87 13.20
N LEU A 388 6.50 -20.29 12.64
CA LEU A 388 5.13 -20.69 12.96
C LEU A 388 4.85 -22.15 12.56
N MET A 389 5.31 -22.57 11.39
CA MET A 389 5.18 -23.95 10.91
C MET A 389 5.89 -24.94 11.85
N ALA A 390 7.09 -24.62 12.32
CA ALA A 390 7.80 -25.46 13.29
C ALA A 390 7.01 -25.62 14.60
N GLN A 391 6.38 -24.54 15.08
CA GLN A 391 5.53 -24.59 16.28
C GLN A 391 4.26 -25.42 16.07
N ILE A 392 3.61 -25.31 14.89
CA ILE A 392 2.43 -26.10 14.55
C ILE A 392 2.76 -27.59 14.53
N VAL A 393 3.92 -27.99 14.00
CA VAL A 393 4.34 -29.40 13.98
C VAL A 393 4.48 -29.95 15.41
N VAL A 394 5.16 -29.21 16.30
CA VAL A 394 5.30 -29.60 17.71
C VAL A 394 3.93 -29.72 18.39
N ALA A 395 3.01 -28.79 18.13
CA ALA A 395 1.66 -28.83 18.68
C ALA A 395 0.84 -30.04 18.16
N GLN A 396 1.00 -30.41 16.89
CA GLN A 396 0.35 -31.58 16.31
C GLN A 396 0.87 -32.89 16.90
N GLU A 397 2.19 -33.01 17.09
CA GLU A 397 2.81 -34.17 17.75
C GLU A 397 2.26 -34.36 19.16
N PHE A 398 2.19 -33.28 19.95
CA PHE A 398 1.61 -33.31 21.28
C PHE A 398 0.12 -33.72 21.28
N ALA A 399 -0.66 -33.24 20.32
CA ALA A 399 -2.07 -33.60 20.20
C ALA A 399 -2.27 -35.10 19.93
N GLU A 400 -1.43 -35.70 19.09
CA GLU A 400 -1.46 -37.14 18.81
C GLU A 400 -1.03 -37.98 20.04
N GLU A 401 -0.02 -37.52 20.76
CA GLU A 401 0.43 -38.15 22.00
C GLU A 401 -0.67 -38.13 23.07
N ARG A 402 -1.35 -37.00 23.22
CA ARG A 402 -2.52 -36.85 24.09
C ARG A 402 -3.65 -37.80 23.71
N ALA A 403 -3.99 -37.89 22.43
CA ALA A 403 -4.99 -38.85 21.96
C ALA A 403 -4.59 -40.31 22.25
N SER A 404 -3.30 -40.62 22.21
CA SER A 404 -2.78 -41.94 22.57
C SER A 404 -2.91 -42.24 24.07
N CYS A 405 -2.66 -41.25 24.93
CA CYS A 405 -3.00 -41.36 26.36
C CYS A 405 -4.50 -41.59 26.58
N GLU A 406 -5.36 -40.88 25.86
CA GLU A 406 -6.82 -41.04 25.96
C GLU A 406 -7.27 -42.45 25.59
N ARG A 407 -6.62 -43.08 24.60
CA ARG A 407 -6.78 -44.49 24.22
C ARG A 407 -6.18 -45.50 25.21
N GLY A 408 -5.57 -45.05 26.31
CA GLY A 408 -5.06 -45.90 27.39
C GLY A 408 -3.60 -46.31 27.25
N VAL A 409 -2.83 -45.72 26.34
CA VAL A 409 -1.38 -45.96 26.27
C VAL A 409 -0.71 -45.30 27.47
N VAL A 410 -0.31 -46.11 28.45
CA VAL A 410 0.25 -45.68 29.74
C VAL A 410 1.46 -44.75 29.58
N LYS A 411 2.40 -45.13 28.70
CA LYS A 411 3.60 -44.32 28.43
C LYS A 411 3.25 -42.93 27.89
N ALA A 412 2.32 -42.85 26.94
CA ALA A 412 1.87 -41.57 26.39
C ALA A 412 1.25 -40.66 27.46
N CYS A 413 0.56 -41.22 28.47
CA CYS A 413 0.09 -40.42 29.60
C CYS A 413 1.21 -39.87 30.48
N ALA A 414 2.31 -40.62 30.63
CA ALA A 414 3.49 -40.14 31.35
C ALA A 414 4.18 -39.01 30.58
N ASP A 415 4.35 -39.18 29.27
CA ASP A 415 5.00 -38.21 28.39
C ASP A 415 4.17 -36.91 28.23
N VAL A 416 2.85 -37.00 28.10
CA VAL A 416 1.94 -35.82 28.14
C VAL A 416 2.04 -35.11 29.49
N GLY A 417 2.08 -35.88 30.58
CA GLY A 417 2.25 -35.33 31.92
C GLY A 417 3.59 -34.64 32.12
N LEU A 418 4.67 -35.15 31.51
CA LEU A 418 5.98 -34.49 31.48
C LEU A 418 5.93 -33.20 30.66
N SER A 419 5.29 -33.21 29.49
CA SER A 419 5.12 -32.03 28.65
C SER A 419 4.41 -30.89 29.37
N TYR A 420 3.32 -31.17 30.11
CA TYR A 420 2.68 -30.17 30.99
C TYR A 420 3.54 -29.75 32.18
N TYR A 421 4.42 -30.63 32.67
CA TYR A 421 5.31 -30.31 33.77
C TYR A 421 6.45 -29.38 33.36
N VAL A 422 7.07 -29.56 32.19
CA VAL A 422 8.22 -28.72 31.77
C VAL A 422 7.82 -27.57 30.84
N GLY A 423 6.63 -27.64 30.24
CA GLY A 423 6.15 -26.64 29.28
C GLY A 423 6.84 -26.72 27.90
N SER A 424 7.26 -27.91 27.46
CA SER A 424 8.09 -28.09 26.24
C SER A 424 7.31 -28.02 24.93
N SER A 425 6.09 -28.55 24.91
CA SER A 425 5.22 -28.63 23.72
C SER A 425 3.81 -28.09 23.99
N VAL A 426 3.52 -27.75 25.24
CA VAL A 426 2.25 -27.22 25.73
C VAL A 426 2.56 -26.22 26.84
N ARG A 427 1.65 -25.30 27.14
CA ARG A 427 1.82 -24.39 28.27
C ARG A 427 1.98 -25.19 29.58
N GLU A 428 2.93 -24.78 30.41
CA GLU A 428 3.15 -25.39 31.72
C GLU A 428 1.86 -25.32 32.57
N ASP A 429 1.40 -26.49 33.02
CA ASP A 429 0.31 -26.64 33.97
C ASP A 429 0.63 -27.84 34.88
N LYS A 430 1.17 -27.52 36.06
CA LYS A 430 1.56 -28.53 37.05
C LYS A 430 0.37 -29.36 37.54
N ALA A 431 -0.84 -28.81 37.56
CA ALA A 431 -2.03 -29.54 37.98
C ALA A 431 -2.50 -30.51 36.88
N ALA A 432 -2.43 -30.12 35.61
CA ALA A 432 -2.64 -31.03 34.49
C ALA A 432 -1.58 -32.12 34.45
N ALA A 433 -0.31 -31.77 34.65
CA ALA A 433 0.79 -32.73 34.74
C ALA A 433 0.51 -33.82 35.79
N PHE A 434 0.07 -33.43 36.99
CA PHE A 434 -0.30 -34.38 38.04
C PHE A 434 -1.41 -35.34 37.59
N ARG A 435 -2.48 -34.83 36.93
CA ARG A 435 -3.60 -35.66 36.47
C ARG A 435 -3.17 -36.71 35.44
N TYR A 436 -2.38 -36.32 34.44
CA TYR A 436 -1.91 -37.24 33.40
C TYR A 436 -0.90 -38.26 33.94
N ARG A 437 0.04 -37.83 34.79
CA ARG A 437 1.00 -38.73 35.46
C ARG A 437 0.31 -39.67 36.43
N LYS A 438 -0.75 -39.23 37.12
CA LYS A 438 -1.57 -40.11 37.97
C LYS A 438 -2.19 -41.23 37.14
N ARG A 439 -2.78 -40.92 35.99
CA ARG A 439 -3.31 -41.94 35.06
C ARG A 439 -2.23 -42.92 34.60
N ALA A 440 -1.01 -42.43 34.34
CA ALA A 440 0.12 -43.30 34.01
C ALA A 440 0.57 -44.18 35.20
N CYS A 441 0.60 -43.63 36.41
CA CYS A 441 0.90 -44.38 37.63
C CYS A 441 -0.16 -45.43 37.93
N ASP A 442 -1.44 -45.13 37.69
CA ASP A 442 -2.55 -46.08 37.84
C ASP A 442 -2.41 -47.25 36.84
N GLY A 443 -1.80 -46.99 35.68
CA GLY A 443 -1.35 -48.00 34.71
C GLY A 443 0.03 -48.61 35.00
N ASP A 444 0.52 -48.50 36.23
CA ASP A 444 1.77 -49.08 36.73
C ASP A 444 3.06 -48.56 36.07
N HIS A 445 3.06 -47.30 35.60
CA HIS A 445 4.27 -46.61 35.19
C HIS A 445 5.10 -46.14 36.39
N ALA A 446 6.19 -46.85 36.69
CA ALA A 446 7.00 -46.65 37.90
C ALA A 446 7.50 -45.20 38.08
N GLU A 447 8.04 -44.60 37.02
CA GLU A 447 8.53 -43.20 37.05
C GLU A 447 7.40 -42.18 37.25
N ALA A 448 6.21 -42.44 36.70
CA ALA A 448 5.09 -41.53 36.86
C ALA A 448 4.55 -41.57 38.29
N CYS A 449 4.57 -42.75 38.93
CA CYS A 449 4.24 -42.89 40.36
C CYS A 449 5.21 -42.12 41.26
N ARG A 450 6.50 -42.16 40.95
CA ARG A 450 7.49 -41.35 41.67
C ARG A 450 7.21 -39.86 41.47
N ASP A 451 6.98 -39.45 40.23
CA ASP A 451 6.80 -38.04 39.90
C ASP A 451 5.55 -37.41 40.55
N ILE A 452 4.44 -38.14 40.68
CA ILE A 452 3.27 -37.65 41.42
C ILE A 452 3.51 -37.63 42.94
N ALA A 453 4.29 -38.58 43.47
CA ALA A 453 4.67 -38.58 44.89
C ALA A 453 5.49 -37.34 45.23
N PHE A 454 6.47 -37.01 44.39
CA PHE A 454 7.27 -35.80 44.49
C PHE A 454 6.41 -34.52 44.40
N GLN A 455 5.43 -34.49 43.50
CA GLN A 455 4.50 -33.36 43.40
C GLN A 455 3.63 -33.20 44.67
N LEU A 456 3.19 -34.30 45.30
CA LEU A 456 2.43 -34.27 46.57
C LEU A 456 3.30 -33.92 47.77
N GLU A 457 4.55 -34.34 47.80
CA GLU A 457 5.50 -33.97 48.84
C GLU A 457 5.73 -32.45 48.84
N LEU A 458 6.05 -31.90 47.67
CA LEU A 458 6.42 -30.50 47.52
C LEU A 458 5.23 -29.56 47.30
N GLY A 459 4.04 -30.11 47.02
CA GLY A 459 2.84 -29.34 46.74
C GLY A 459 2.89 -28.62 45.39
N ILE A 460 3.48 -29.27 44.38
CA ILE A 460 3.65 -28.70 43.04
C ILE A 460 2.42 -29.04 42.20
N GLY A 461 1.56 -28.06 41.95
CA GLY A 461 0.33 -28.23 41.16
C GLY A 461 -0.83 -28.91 41.91
N VAL A 462 -0.57 -29.42 43.11
CA VAL A 462 -1.54 -30.01 44.04
C VAL A 462 -1.19 -29.62 45.47
N PRO A 463 -2.14 -29.63 46.43
CA PRO A 463 -1.82 -29.43 47.84
C PRO A 463 -0.83 -30.47 48.35
N LYS A 464 0.01 -30.07 49.33
CA LYS A 464 0.93 -31.00 49.98
C LYS A 464 0.18 -32.12 50.70
N ASP A 465 0.59 -33.36 50.47
CA ASP A 465 0.07 -34.53 51.17
C ASP A 465 1.19 -35.58 51.29
N ARG A 466 1.86 -35.58 52.45
CA ARG A 466 2.98 -36.50 52.70
C ARG A 466 2.53 -37.95 52.77
N GLU A 467 1.32 -38.24 53.23
CA GLU A 467 0.84 -39.62 53.36
C GLU A 467 0.55 -40.21 51.97
N GLN A 468 -0.12 -39.46 51.09
CA GLN A 468 -0.29 -39.88 49.70
C GLN A 468 1.05 -39.95 48.96
N ALA A 469 1.98 -39.03 49.22
CA ALA A 469 3.32 -39.10 48.65
C ALA A 469 4.04 -40.41 49.03
N LYS A 470 4.04 -40.81 50.30
CA LYS A 470 4.62 -42.10 50.75
C LYS A 470 4.02 -43.29 50.03
N ALA A 471 2.69 -43.34 49.91
CA ALA A 471 2.00 -44.43 49.23
C ALA A 471 2.40 -44.55 47.75
N HIS A 472 2.54 -43.41 47.07
CA HIS A 472 2.95 -43.39 45.66
C HIS A 472 4.45 -43.68 45.47
N TYR A 473 5.33 -43.23 46.38
CA TYR A 473 6.74 -43.64 46.40
C TYR A 473 6.90 -45.14 46.66
N GLU A 474 6.13 -45.72 47.58
CA GLU A 474 6.12 -47.16 47.82
C GLU A 474 5.65 -47.94 46.58
N LYS A 475 4.62 -47.44 45.89
CA LYS A 475 4.17 -48.04 44.63
C LYS A 475 5.28 -47.99 43.57
N ALA A 476 5.92 -46.84 43.37
CA ALA A 476 7.03 -46.71 42.42
C ALA A 476 8.22 -47.64 42.76
N CYS A 477 8.55 -47.77 44.04
CA CYS A 477 9.58 -48.69 44.54
C CYS A 477 9.24 -50.15 44.22
N ARG A 478 8.01 -50.58 44.47
CA ARG A 478 7.54 -51.94 44.13
C ARG A 478 7.54 -52.22 42.62
N LEU A 479 7.33 -51.20 41.81
CA LEU A 479 7.42 -51.26 40.35
C LEU A 479 8.87 -51.19 39.83
N GLY A 480 9.87 -51.20 40.71
CA GLY A 480 11.29 -51.30 40.35
C GLY A 480 12.01 -49.96 40.19
N PHE A 481 11.40 -48.82 40.52
CA PHE A 481 12.08 -47.53 40.51
C PHE A 481 12.89 -47.34 41.81
N ALA A 482 14.12 -47.85 41.83
CA ALA A 482 14.96 -47.92 43.04
C ALA A 482 15.07 -46.60 43.81
N LYS A 483 15.19 -45.46 43.10
CA LYS A 483 15.28 -44.14 43.72
C LYS A 483 14.06 -43.79 44.58
N ALA A 484 12.87 -44.26 44.22
CA ALA A 484 11.66 -44.03 45.00
C ALA A 484 11.67 -44.76 46.36
N CYS A 485 12.43 -45.85 46.49
CA CYS A 485 12.56 -46.56 47.76
C CYS A 485 13.31 -45.73 48.81
N ASP A 486 14.31 -44.97 48.36
CA ASP A 486 15.12 -44.09 49.20
C ASP A 486 14.35 -42.79 49.50
N GLU A 487 13.76 -42.16 48.48
CA GLU A 487 12.89 -40.97 48.62
C GLU A 487 11.71 -41.24 49.58
N ARG A 488 11.16 -42.48 49.61
CA ARG A 488 10.15 -42.88 50.60
C ARG A 488 10.68 -42.87 52.04
N LYS A 489 11.88 -43.43 52.26
CA LYS A 489 12.50 -43.54 53.60
C LYS A 489 12.84 -42.16 54.14
N GLU A 490 13.38 -41.28 53.29
CA GLU A 490 13.64 -39.88 53.65
C GLU A 490 12.36 -39.16 54.10
N LEU A 491 11.20 -39.54 53.58
CA LEU A 491 9.92 -38.95 54.00
C LEU A 491 9.39 -39.48 55.35
N ASP A 492 9.90 -40.62 55.81
CA ASP A 492 9.58 -41.25 57.11
C ASP A 492 10.44 -40.70 58.25
N GLU A 493 11.62 -40.15 57.93
CA GLU A 493 12.52 -39.39 58.81
C GLU A 493 12.04 -37.93 58.99
#